data_AF-W2X268-F1
#
_entry.id   AF-W2X268-F1
#
_cell.length_a   1.000
_cell.length_b   1.000
_cell.length_c   1.000
_cell.angle_alpha   90.00
_cell.angle_beta   90.00
_cell.angle_gamma   90.00
#
_symmetry.space_group_name_H-M   'P 1'
#
loop_
_entity.id
_entity.type
_entity.pdbx_description
1 polymer ?
#
loop_
_entity_poly.entity_id
_entity_poly.type
_entity_poly.pdbx_seq_one_letter_code
_entity_poly.pdbx_strand_id
1 'polypeptide(L)'
;MSRTPSPKKVMARTPGQQQGRTRTTGTGKLPKQFKRVAVSFRHKLDVIEFYDAVISKEKMHAIISYFYPSLAADKVKAKKRQVYNWLNQRALIIDKCELA
;
A
#
# COMPACT_ATOMS: atom_id res chain seq x y z
N MET A 1 15.59 20.57 53.89
CA MET A 1 16.81 19.85 53.46
C MET A 1 16.48 19.05 52.20
N SER A 2 16.90 19.54 51.03
CA SER A 2 16.64 18.92 49.72
C SER A 2 17.69 17.85 49.41
N ARG A 3 17.25 16.60 49.20
CA ARG A 3 18.12 15.47 48.84
C ARG A 3 18.54 15.57 47.37
N THR A 4 19.84 15.67 47.11
CA THR A 4 20.44 15.54 45.77
C THR A 4 20.38 14.09 45.29
N PRO A 5 20.01 13.82 44.02
CA PRO A 5 20.02 12.46 43.50
C PRO A 5 21.46 12.02 43.18
N SER A 6 21.87 10.88 43.74
CA SER A 6 23.17 10.25 43.46
C SER A 6 23.34 9.91 41.98
N PRO A 7 24.56 10.00 41.42
CA PRO A 7 24.81 9.64 40.03
C PRO A 7 24.55 8.15 39.81
N LYS A 8 23.69 7.83 38.83
CA LYS A 8 23.42 6.45 38.41
C LYS A 8 24.71 5.80 37.92
N LYS A 9 25.20 4.81 38.66
CA LYS A 9 26.33 3.96 38.29
C LYS A 9 26.02 3.31 36.94
N VAL A 10 26.68 3.75 35.86
CA VAL A 10 26.58 3.11 34.55
C VAL A 10 27.30 1.77 34.67
N MET A 11 26.55 0.68 34.88
CA MET A 11 27.13 -0.66 34.90
C MET A 11 27.67 -0.99 33.50
N ALA A 12 28.94 -1.40 33.45
CA ALA A 12 29.59 -1.86 32.24
C ALA A 12 28.85 -3.09 31.68
N ARG A 13 28.65 -3.10 30.36
CA ARG A 13 27.86 -4.10 29.62
C ARG A 13 28.65 -5.39 29.43
N THR A 14 27.98 -6.53 29.58
CA THR A 14 28.53 -7.85 29.25
C THR A 14 28.58 -8.04 27.72
N PRO A 15 29.67 -8.58 27.13
CA PRO A 15 29.71 -8.90 25.70
C PRO A 15 28.71 -10.01 25.38
N GLY A 16 27.80 -9.78 24.43
CA GLY A 16 26.87 -10.81 23.93
C GLY A 16 25.37 -10.51 24.08
N GLN A 17 24.97 -9.42 24.75
CA GLN A 17 23.57 -8.99 24.75
C GLN A 17 23.21 -8.35 23.40
N GLN A 18 22.54 -9.11 22.52
CA GLN A 18 21.88 -8.54 21.35
C GLN A 18 20.75 -7.63 21.83
N GLN A 19 20.85 -6.35 21.49
CA GLN A 19 19.83 -5.36 21.78
C GLN A 19 18.54 -5.77 21.07
N GLY A 20 17.50 -6.11 21.84
CA GLY A 20 16.16 -6.33 21.27
C GLY A 20 15.74 -5.13 20.42
N ARG A 21 14.99 -5.37 19.34
CA ARG A 21 14.58 -4.33 18.38
C ARG A 21 14.02 -3.10 19.13
N THR A 22 14.68 -1.96 19.02
CA THR A 22 14.27 -0.72 19.68
C THR A 22 12.82 -0.40 19.31
N ARG A 23 11.93 -0.36 20.31
CA ARG A 23 10.51 -0.01 20.11
C ARG A 23 10.42 1.43 19.59
N THR A 24 9.90 1.61 18.38
CA THR A 24 9.63 2.90 17.73
C THR A 24 8.27 3.49 18.14
N THR A 25 7.93 3.40 19.43
CA THR A 25 6.81 4.15 20.02
C THR A 25 7.38 5.42 20.63
N GLY A 26 7.68 6.42 19.79
CA GLY A 26 8.26 7.71 20.16
C GLY A 26 8.43 8.61 18.94
N THR A 27 8.76 9.89 19.18
CA THR A 27 8.85 11.03 18.23
C THR A 27 9.68 10.80 16.96
N GLY A 28 10.37 9.66 16.82
CA GLY A 28 11.15 9.26 15.64
C GLY A 28 10.43 8.32 14.66
N LYS A 29 9.14 7.98 14.87
CA LYS A 29 8.40 7.17 13.90
C LYS A 29 7.97 8.03 12.72
N LEU A 30 8.53 7.77 11.52
CA LEU A 30 8.05 8.41 10.30
C LEU A 30 6.54 8.16 10.16
N PRO A 31 5.75 9.19 9.80
CA PRO A 31 4.32 9.04 9.61
C PRO A 31 4.06 7.95 8.56
N LYS A 32 3.04 7.12 8.79
CA LYS A 32 2.68 6.02 7.89
C LYS A 32 2.29 6.59 6.52
N GLN A 33 3.20 6.52 5.56
CA GLN A 33 3.05 7.19 4.26
C GLN A 33 2.02 6.53 3.34
N PHE A 34 1.75 5.24 3.53
CA PHE A 34 0.89 4.48 2.62
C PHE A 34 -0.33 3.92 3.35
N LYS A 35 -1.50 4.47 3.04
CA LYS A 35 -2.81 3.84 3.30
C LYS A 35 -3.23 3.11 2.02
N ARG A 36 -3.60 1.82 2.15
CA ARG A 36 -4.15 1.06 1.02
C ARG A 36 -5.55 1.59 0.73
N VAL A 37 -5.81 2.00 -0.50
CA VAL A 37 -7.17 2.32 -0.96
C VAL A 37 -7.83 1.01 -1.36
N ALA A 38 -8.90 0.63 -0.68
CA ALA A 38 -9.71 -0.50 -1.08
C ALA A 38 -10.53 -0.12 -2.33
N VAL A 39 -10.52 -1.00 -3.32
CA VAL A 39 -11.35 -0.88 -4.53
C VAL A 39 -12.32 -2.06 -4.51
N SER A 40 -13.60 -1.80 -4.71
CA SER A 40 -14.64 -2.82 -4.73
C SER A 40 -14.38 -3.85 -5.83
N PHE A 41 -14.83 -5.09 -5.66
CA PHE A 41 -14.69 -6.11 -6.70
C PHE A 41 -15.51 -5.76 -7.95
N ARG A 42 -16.71 -5.19 -7.79
CA ARG A 42 -17.54 -4.69 -8.90
C ARG A 42 -16.80 -3.70 -9.80
N HIS A 43 -16.18 -2.67 -9.21
CA HIS A 43 -15.39 -1.69 -9.99
C HIS A 43 -14.21 -2.33 -10.73
N LYS A 44 -13.56 -3.33 -10.12
CA LYS A 44 -12.48 -4.05 -10.81
C LYS A 44 -13.02 -4.86 -11.98
N LEU A 45 -14.21 -5.43 -11.87
CA LEU A 45 -14.86 -6.18 -12.94
C LEU A 45 -15.20 -5.23 -14.11
N ASP A 46 -15.80 -4.08 -13.84
CA ASP A 46 -16.13 -3.06 -14.87
C ASP A 46 -14.87 -2.65 -15.66
N VAL A 47 -13.74 -2.47 -14.97
CA VAL A 47 -12.45 -2.15 -15.60
C VAL A 47 -11.96 -3.29 -16.50
N ILE A 48 -12.15 -4.55 -16.10
CA ILE A 48 -11.76 -5.72 -16.89
C ILE A 48 -12.67 -5.87 -18.12
N GLU A 49 -13.98 -5.72 -17.96
CA GLU A 49 -14.92 -5.78 -19.08
C GLU A 49 -14.66 -4.68 -20.11
N PHE A 50 -14.37 -3.47 -19.65
CA PHE A 50 -13.95 -2.38 -20.53
C PHE A 50 -12.61 -2.70 -21.23
N TYR A 51 -11.67 -3.34 -20.54
CA TYR A 51 -10.38 -3.75 -21.15
C TYR A 51 -10.57 -4.74 -22.29
N ASP A 52 -11.54 -5.66 -22.16
CA ASP A 52 -11.85 -6.64 -23.20
C ASP A 52 -12.62 -6.02 -24.38
N ALA A 53 -13.50 -5.05 -24.11
CA ALA A 53 -14.26 -4.35 -25.14
C ALA A 53 -13.39 -3.45 -26.04
N VAL A 54 -12.25 -2.94 -25.54
CA VAL A 54 -11.37 -2.05 -26.31
C VAL A 54 -10.36 -2.85 -27.14
N ILE A 55 -10.50 -2.75 -28.47
CA ILE A 55 -9.64 -3.42 -29.46
C ILE A 55 -8.34 -2.62 -29.75
N SER A 56 -8.26 -1.37 -29.30
CA SER A 56 -7.09 -0.50 -29.54
C SER A 56 -5.79 -1.04 -28.90
N LYS A 57 -4.68 -0.82 -29.59
CA LYS A 57 -3.31 -1.09 -29.10
C LYS A 57 -3.00 -0.34 -27.79
N GLU A 58 -3.65 0.80 -27.55
CA GLU A 58 -3.45 1.65 -26.36
C GLU A 58 -4.56 1.51 -25.31
N LYS A 59 -5.24 0.36 -25.26
CA LYS A 59 -6.35 0.12 -24.32
C LYS A 59 -6.05 0.45 -22.85
N MET A 60 -4.83 0.19 -22.40
CA MET A 60 -4.43 0.50 -21.01
C MET A 60 -4.40 2.01 -20.74
N HIS A 61 -4.05 2.84 -21.73
CA HIS A 61 -4.13 4.29 -21.56
C HIS A 61 -5.59 4.74 -21.54
N ALA A 62 -6.41 4.24 -22.47
CA ALA A 62 -7.84 4.55 -22.55
C ALA A 62 -8.58 4.25 -21.23
N ILE A 63 -8.29 3.13 -20.58
CA ILE A 63 -8.86 2.76 -19.27
C ILE A 63 -8.51 3.77 -18.18
N ILE A 64 -7.24 4.18 -18.10
CA ILE A 64 -6.82 5.14 -17.09
C ILE A 64 -7.51 6.48 -17.33
N SER A 65 -7.59 6.92 -18.58
CA SER A 65 -8.28 8.16 -18.95
C SER A 65 -9.79 8.09 -18.65
N TYR A 66 -10.43 6.94 -18.84
CA TYR A 66 -11.87 6.78 -18.61
C TYR A 66 -12.22 6.63 -17.12
N PHE A 67 -11.61 5.69 -16.40
CA PHE A 67 -11.95 5.40 -15.00
C PHE A 67 -11.24 6.30 -13.99
N TYR A 68 -10.11 6.91 -14.37
CA TYR A 68 -9.28 7.72 -13.48
C TYR A 68 -8.82 9.03 -14.15
N PRO A 69 -9.74 9.87 -14.67
CA PRO A 69 -9.39 11.07 -15.44
C PRO A 69 -8.59 12.11 -14.62
N SER A 70 -8.80 12.17 -13.31
CA SER A 70 -8.13 13.09 -12.38
C SER A 70 -6.86 12.52 -11.74
N LEU A 71 -6.35 11.38 -12.25
CA LEU A 71 -5.18 10.73 -11.67
C LEU A 71 -3.90 11.50 -12.03
N ALA A 72 -3.14 11.89 -11.00
CA ALA A 72 -1.84 12.52 -11.19
C ALA A 72 -0.86 11.62 -11.98
N ALA A 73 -0.05 12.24 -12.84
CA ALA A 73 0.83 11.55 -13.78
C ALA A 73 1.82 10.59 -13.10
N ASP A 74 2.30 10.92 -11.91
CA ASP A 74 3.19 10.10 -11.09
C ASP A 74 2.51 8.79 -10.60
N LYS A 75 1.18 8.80 -10.46
CA LYS A 75 0.39 7.64 -10.04
C LYS A 75 -0.10 6.76 -11.19
N VAL A 76 -0.08 7.26 -12.43
CA VAL A 76 -0.54 6.52 -13.63
C VAL A 76 0.19 5.19 -13.77
N LYS A 77 1.53 5.18 -13.63
CA LYS A 77 2.33 3.95 -13.75
C LYS A 77 1.94 2.90 -12.70
N ALA A 78 1.71 3.34 -11.47
CA ALA A 78 1.28 2.45 -10.39
C ALA A 78 -0.13 1.91 -10.64
N LYS A 79 -1.05 2.74 -11.16
CA LYS A 79 -2.41 2.32 -11.48
C LYS A 79 -2.44 1.32 -12.64
N LYS A 80 -1.68 1.54 -13.72
CA LYS A 80 -1.54 0.57 -14.81
C LYS A 80 -1.10 -0.80 -14.31
N ARG A 81 -0.11 -0.85 -13.40
CA ARG A 81 0.32 -2.10 -12.75
C ARG A 81 -0.80 -2.76 -11.94
N GLN A 82 -1.63 -1.99 -11.24
CA GLN A 82 -2.79 -2.52 -10.54
C GLN A 82 -3.81 -3.15 -11.50
N VAL A 83 -4.10 -2.49 -12.62
CA VAL A 83 -5.03 -3.03 -13.63
C VAL A 83 -4.51 -4.33 -14.22
N TYR A 84 -3.22 -4.42 -14.57
CA TYR A 84 -2.62 -5.69 -15.00
C TYR A 84 -2.73 -6.79 -13.94
N ASN A 85 -2.53 -6.46 -12.68
CA ASN A 85 -2.72 -7.43 -11.61
C ASN A 85 -4.18 -7.87 -11.47
N TRP A 86 -5.16 -6.99 -11.70
CA TRP A 86 -6.58 -7.35 -11.70
C TRP A 86 -6.92 -8.29 -12.87
N LEU A 87 -6.35 -8.06 -14.06
CA LEU A 87 -6.50 -8.96 -15.20
C LEU A 87 -6.00 -10.37 -14.87
N ASN A 88 -4.85 -10.49 -14.21
CA ASN A 88 -4.31 -11.78 -13.75
C ASN A 88 -5.19 -12.44 -12.67
N GLN A 89 -5.95 -11.64 -11.92
CA GLN A 89 -6.84 -12.08 -10.86
C GLN A 89 -8.30 -12.15 -11.30
N ARG A 90 -8.59 -12.15 -12.62
CA ARG A 90 -9.95 -12.08 -13.17
C ARG A 90 -10.89 -13.13 -12.57
N ALA A 91 -10.47 -14.40 -12.56
CA ALA A 91 -11.29 -15.49 -12.03
C ALA A 91 -11.72 -15.26 -10.57
N LEU A 92 -10.78 -14.81 -9.73
CA LEU A 92 -11.05 -14.47 -8.33
C LEU A 92 -11.98 -13.27 -8.22
N ILE A 93 -11.85 -12.27 -9.08
CA ILE A 93 -12.70 -11.07 -9.05
C ILE A 93 -14.14 -11.42 -9.43
N ILE A 94 -14.34 -12.28 -10.43
CA ILE A 94 -15.67 -12.77 -10.85
C ILE A 94 -16.33 -13.55 -9.71
N ASP A 95 -15.64 -14.54 -9.14
CA ASP A 95 -16.12 -15.33 -7.98
C ASP A 95 -16.58 -14.42 -6.83
N LYS A 96 -15.80 -13.37 -6.52
CA LYS A 96 -16.16 -12.41 -5.47
C LYS A 96 -17.32 -11.49 -5.81
N CYS A 97 -17.66 -11.31 -7.07
CA CYS A 97 -18.84 -10.55 -7.48
C CYS A 97 -20.10 -11.41 -7.48
N GLU A 98 -20.01 -12.70 -7.82
CA GLU A 98 -21.15 -13.64 -7.80
C GLU A 98 -21.59 -13.99 -6.37
N LEU A 99 -20.67 -13.97 -5.42
CA LEU A 99 -20.93 -14.23 -3.99
C LEU A 99 -21.38 -13.00 -3.18
N ALA A 100 -21.62 -11.84 -3.82
CA ALA A 100 -21.80 -10.54 -3.16
C ALA A 100 -23.12 -9.83 -3.49
#